data_AF-A0A8T5A788-F1
#
_entry.id   AF-A0A8T5A788-F1
#
_cell.length_a   1.000
_cell.length_b   1.000
_cell.length_c   1.000
_cell.angle_alpha   90.00
_cell.angle_beta   90.00
_cell.angle_gamma   90.00
#
_symmetry.space_group_name_H-M   'P 1'
#
loop_
_entity.id
_entity.type
_entity.pdbx_description
1 polymer ?
#
loop_
_entity_poly.entity_id
_entity_poly.type
_entity_poly.pdbx_seq_one_letter_code
_entity_poly.pdbx_strand_id
1 'polypeptide(L)'
;MEQPSSLVKIYERPELNDPVLIEGLPGIGLVANIAVAFLIRKLNAKLFCEIRSRYFHDTAIVNEGGSITYPVNQLYYYRGEAGERDLILLHGNTQALTSRGQYELCGHILDIAESLGCRLVITLGGYRPGRVVTKPKLYFAASDHEMAEVARSLGAEPLQISIFGIAGLLIGLSKLRGMRGLCLLAETPGTYPDREAASELLRALSRILRLKVDLGEIGDPKSLISVLAPFDFGALTKKREETRPLWFV
;
A
#
# COMPACT_ATOMS: atom_id res chain seq x y z
N MET A 1 13.51 -30.87 6.72
CA MET A 1 12.18 -30.29 6.45
C MET A 1 12.36 -28.78 6.42
N GLU A 2 12.35 -28.15 5.25
CA GLU A 2 12.49 -26.68 5.16
C GLU A 2 11.28 -26.03 5.84
N GLN A 3 11.51 -25.10 6.76
CA GLN A 3 10.42 -24.29 7.30
C GLN A 3 9.88 -23.38 6.20
N PRO A 4 8.55 -23.15 6.14
CA PRO A 4 7.97 -22.27 5.15
C PRO A 4 8.59 -20.87 5.25
N SER A 5 8.99 -20.31 4.12
CA SER A 5 9.70 -19.04 4.02
C SER A 5 8.82 -17.83 4.39
N SER A 6 7.51 -17.97 4.23
CA SER A 6 6.51 -17.00 4.69
C SER A 6 5.38 -17.75 5.41
N LEU A 7 4.88 -17.14 6.49
CA LEU A 7 3.73 -17.61 7.23
C LEU A 7 2.52 -16.78 6.84
N VAL A 8 1.53 -17.41 6.22
CA VAL A 8 0.23 -16.81 5.90
C VAL A 8 -0.78 -17.25 6.95
N LYS A 9 -1.36 -16.29 7.66
CA LYS A 9 -2.41 -16.51 8.65
C LYS A 9 -3.72 -15.92 8.15
N ILE A 10 -4.65 -16.80 7.79
CA ILE A 10 -6.01 -16.42 7.36
C ILE A 10 -6.91 -16.43 8.60
N TYR A 11 -7.53 -15.29 8.91
CA TYR A 11 -8.50 -15.13 10.00
C TYR A 11 -9.91 -15.54 9.55
N GLU A 12 -10.29 -15.17 8.33
CA GLU A 12 -11.53 -15.58 7.70
C GLU A 12 -11.39 -15.58 6.17
N ARG A 13 -12.33 -16.23 5.48
CA ARG A 13 -12.40 -16.24 4.01
C ARG A 13 -13.65 -15.49 3.58
N PRO A 14 -13.54 -14.21 3.18
CA PRO A 14 -14.71 -13.44 2.77
C PRO A 14 -15.23 -13.95 1.42
N GLU A 15 -16.55 -13.96 1.25
CA GLU A 15 -17.17 -14.09 -0.07
C GLU A 15 -17.19 -12.70 -0.72
N LEU A 16 -16.43 -12.54 -1.79
CA LEU A 16 -16.30 -11.30 -2.56
C LEU A 16 -16.72 -11.55 -4.01
N ASN A 17 -17.25 -10.51 -4.65
CA ASN A 17 -17.68 -10.55 -6.04
C ASN A 17 -16.76 -9.68 -6.92
N ASP A 18 -15.94 -10.33 -7.75
CA ASP A 18 -14.94 -9.70 -8.63
C ASP A 18 -14.16 -8.58 -7.91
N PRO A 19 -13.47 -8.88 -6.79
CA PRO A 19 -12.79 -7.85 -6.02
C PRO A 19 -11.59 -7.26 -6.78
N VAL A 20 -11.23 -6.02 -6.42
CA VAL A 20 -9.99 -5.37 -6.87
C VAL A 20 -8.96 -5.40 -5.74
N LEU A 21 -7.77 -5.93 -6.03
CA LEU A 21 -6.64 -5.84 -5.11
C LEU A 21 -5.98 -4.45 -5.25
N ILE A 22 -5.86 -3.72 -4.15
CA ILE A 22 -5.14 -2.44 -4.07
C ILE A 22 -3.95 -2.61 -3.14
N GLU A 23 -2.75 -2.35 -3.65
CA GLU A 23 -1.50 -2.43 -2.90
C GLU A 23 -1.05 -1.06 -2.40
N GLY A 24 -0.73 -0.98 -1.10
CA GLY A 24 -0.22 0.21 -0.44
C GLY A 24 0.80 -0.09 0.66
N LEU A 25 1.86 -0.81 0.32
CA LEU A 25 3.00 -0.99 1.21
C LEU A 25 3.89 0.27 1.25
N PRO A 26 4.79 0.38 2.24
CA PRO A 26 5.65 1.55 2.39
C PRO A 26 6.56 1.75 1.17
N GLY A 27 6.70 3.00 0.74
CA GLY A 27 7.52 3.41 -0.40
C GLY A 27 7.85 4.89 -0.36
N ILE A 28 8.24 5.48 -1.51
CA ILE A 28 8.62 6.90 -1.60
C ILE A 28 7.45 7.77 -1.09
N GLY A 29 7.74 8.62 -0.10
CA GLY A 29 6.76 9.55 0.49
C GLY A 29 5.61 8.87 1.25
N LEU A 30 5.67 7.57 1.51
CA LEU A 30 4.57 6.76 2.07
C LEU A 30 3.22 6.96 1.35
N VAL A 31 3.24 7.40 0.09
CA VAL A 31 2.05 7.85 -0.63
C VAL A 31 1.00 6.74 -0.72
N ALA A 32 1.43 5.56 -1.17
CA ALA A 32 0.59 4.37 -1.30
C ALA A 32 0.05 3.89 0.05
N ASN A 33 0.92 3.90 1.06
CA ASN A 33 0.62 3.49 2.41
C ASN A 33 -0.44 4.37 3.07
N ILE A 34 -0.32 5.69 2.96
CA ILE A 34 -1.31 6.65 3.45
C ILE A 34 -2.65 6.46 2.73
N ALA A 35 -2.63 6.30 1.40
CA ALA A 35 -3.84 6.12 0.61
C ALA A 35 -4.62 4.86 1.03
N VAL A 36 -3.95 3.71 1.14
CA VAL A 36 -4.62 2.47 1.54
C VAL A 36 -5.03 2.50 3.00
N ALA A 37 -4.21 3.07 3.91
CA ALA A 37 -4.60 3.26 5.31
C ALA A 37 -5.88 4.09 5.45
N PHE A 38 -6.00 5.16 4.67
CA PHE A 38 -7.21 5.97 4.61
C PHE A 38 -8.42 5.16 4.14
N LEU A 39 -8.29 4.39 3.05
CA LEU A 39 -9.39 3.55 2.54
C LEU A 39 -9.83 2.51 3.58
N ILE A 40 -8.89 1.84 4.26
CA ILE A 40 -9.20 0.87 5.31
C ILE A 40 -10.07 1.51 6.39
N ARG A 41 -9.64 2.67 6.90
CA ARG A 41 -10.39 3.40 7.94
C ARG A 41 -11.75 3.89 7.43
N LYS A 42 -11.81 4.46 6.23
CA LYS A 42 -13.03 5.06 5.70
C LYS A 42 -14.10 4.07 5.32
N LEU A 43 -13.70 2.93 4.78
CA LEU A 43 -14.61 1.89 4.36
C LEU A 43 -14.90 0.89 5.50
N ASN A 44 -14.34 1.11 6.70
CA ASN A 44 -14.35 0.17 7.82
C ASN A 44 -13.95 -1.25 7.35
N ALA A 45 -12.91 -1.33 6.51
CA ALA A 45 -12.48 -2.58 5.90
C ALA A 45 -11.99 -3.55 6.98
N LYS A 46 -12.35 -4.83 6.84
CA LYS A 46 -12.11 -5.85 7.87
C LYS A 46 -10.86 -6.66 7.56
N LEU A 47 -9.98 -6.82 8.55
CA LEU A 47 -8.79 -7.66 8.44
C LEU A 47 -9.21 -9.13 8.26
N PHE A 48 -8.70 -9.80 7.21
CA PHE A 48 -8.98 -11.22 7.00
C PHE A 48 -7.70 -12.06 6.83
N CYS A 49 -6.56 -11.45 6.53
CA CYS A 49 -5.32 -12.18 6.34
C CYS A 49 -4.09 -11.38 6.80
N GLU A 50 -3.10 -12.08 7.30
CA GLU A 50 -1.79 -11.56 7.69
C GLU A 50 -0.68 -12.41 7.03
N ILE A 51 0.33 -11.75 6.50
CA ILE A 51 1.51 -12.36 5.91
C ILE A 51 2.73 -11.91 6.71
N ARG A 52 3.50 -12.88 7.19
CA ARG A 52 4.83 -12.69 7.76
C ARG A 52 5.85 -13.37 6.87
N SER A 53 7.04 -12.80 6.76
CA SER A 53 8.08 -13.37 5.93
C SER A 53 9.43 -13.30 6.62
N ARG A 54 10.25 -14.34 6.45
CA ARG A 54 11.66 -14.32 6.88
C ARG A 54 12.51 -13.32 6.09
N TYR A 55 11.98 -12.78 5.00
CA TYR A 55 12.65 -11.76 4.19
C TYR A 55 12.23 -10.34 4.56
N PHE A 56 11.38 -10.15 5.57
CA PHE A 56 11.15 -8.84 6.16
C PHE A 56 12.34 -8.44 7.04
N HIS A 57 12.35 -7.19 7.49
CA HIS A 57 13.35 -6.74 8.46
C HIS A 57 13.35 -7.64 9.71
N ASP A 58 14.53 -7.90 10.24
CA ASP A 58 14.80 -8.68 11.44
C ASP A 58 14.71 -7.82 12.71
N THR A 59 13.66 -7.00 12.79
CA THR A 59 13.51 -5.97 13.84
C THR A 59 12.21 -6.12 14.61
N ALA A 60 12.25 -5.70 15.87
CA ALA A 60 11.06 -5.31 16.62
C ALA A 60 10.81 -3.81 16.41
N ILE A 61 9.55 -3.43 16.27
CA ILE A 61 9.13 -2.04 16.11
C ILE A 61 8.58 -1.58 17.46
N VAL A 62 9.19 -0.53 18.02
CA VAL A 62 8.75 0.04 19.29
C VAL A 62 7.82 1.20 18.99
N ASN A 63 6.57 1.10 19.44
CA ASN A 63 5.56 2.13 19.27
C ASN A 63 5.62 3.16 20.40
N GLU A 64 4.89 4.26 20.21
CA GLU A 64 4.62 5.20 21.30
C GLU A 64 4.01 4.46 22.52
N GLY A 65 4.47 4.82 23.71
CA GLY A 65 4.10 4.11 24.94
C GLY A 65 4.85 2.80 25.21
N GLY A 66 5.82 2.42 24.37
CA GLY A 66 6.74 1.30 24.64
C GLY A 66 6.19 -0.09 24.29
N SER A 67 5.03 -0.17 23.62
CA SER A 67 4.53 -1.44 23.09
C SER A 67 5.33 -1.89 21.86
N ILE A 68 5.45 -3.20 21.65
CA ILE A 68 6.25 -3.78 20.55
C ILE A 68 5.36 -4.40 19.50
N THR A 69 5.72 -4.17 18.24
CA THR A 69 5.20 -4.89 17.07
C THR A 69 6.30 -5.37 16.15
N TYR A 70 5.91 -5.98 15.02
CA TYR A 70 6.80 -6.71 14.15
C TYR A 70 6.49 -6.41 12.67
N PRO A 71 7.48 -6.58 11.79
CA PRO A 71 7.30 -6.49 10.35
C PRO A 71 6.21 -7.45 9.84
N VAL A 72 5.21 -6.89 9.16
CA VAL A 72 4.00 -7.61 8.77
C VAL A 72 3.31 -6.93 7.58
N ASN A 73 2.66 -7.75 6.76
CA ASN A 73 1.70 -7.31 5.76
C ASN A 73 0.32 -7.89 6.07
N GLN A 74 -0.72 -7.15 5.79
CA GLN A 74 -2.10 -7.45 6.16
C GLN A 74 -3.02 -7.17 4.98
N LEU A 75 -3.98 -8.07 4.75
CA LEU A 75 -5.03 -7.88 3.77
C LEU A 75 -6.35 -7.65 4.49
N TYR A 76 -7.01 -6.57 4.09
CA TYR A 76 -8.34 -6.18 4.53
C TYR A 76 -9.31 -6.34 3.37
N TYR A 77 -10.58 -6.58 3.66
CA TYR A 77 -11.61 -6.62 2.63
C TYR A 77 -12.71 -5.60 2.91
N TYR A 78 -13.30 -5.11 1.82
CA TYR A 78 -14.49 -4.28 1.82
C TYR A 78 -15.48 -4.86 0.82
N ARG A 79 -16.75 -4.96 1.21
CA ARG A 79 -17.86 -5.33 0.33
C ARG A 79 -18.53 -4.04 -0.13
N GLY A 80 -18.48 -3.79 -1.44
CA GLY A 80 -18.99 -2.57 -2.04
C GLY A 80 -20.49 -2.40 -1.85
N GLU A 81 -20.93 -1.16 -1.67
CA GLU A 81 -22.36 -0.81 -1.65
C GLU A 81 -22.77 -0.20 -3.00
N ALA A 82 -24.02 -0.44 -3.42
CA ALA A 82 -24.69 0.32 -4.50
C ALA A 82 -23.84 0.58 -5.78
N GLY A 83 -23.26 -0.47 -6.37
CA GLY A 83 -22.51 -0.40 -7.63
C GLY A 83 -21.01 -0.10 -7.46
N GLU A 84 -20.53 0.02 -6.23
CA GLU A 84 -19.10 -0.03 -5.91
C GLU A 84 -18.55 -1.46 -6.07
N ARG A 85 -17.22 -1.55 -6.24
CA ARG A 85 -16.51 -2.82 -6.34
C ARG A 85 -16.11 -3.33 -4.95
N ASP A 86 -16.13 -4.65 -4.78
CA ASP A 86 -15.48 -5.28 -3.64
C ASP A 86 -13.96 -5.03 -3.73
N LEU A 87 -13.32 -4.84 -2.57
CA LEU A 87 -11.90 -4.51 -2.51
C LEU A 87 -11.16 -5.49 -1.61
N ILE A 88 -9.92 -5.78 -2.02
CA ILE A 88 -8.88 -6.35 -1.16
C ILE A 88 -7.82 -5.26 -1.01
N LEU A 89 -7.60 -4.81 0.22
CA LEU A 89 -6.67 -3.72 0.53
C LEU A 89 -5.44 -4.32 1.21
N LEU A 90 -4.30 -4.29 0.53
CA LEU A 90 -3.02 -4.73 1.06
C LEU A 90 -2.31 -3.53 1.71
N HIS A 91 -2.11 -3.64 3.02
CA HIS A 91 -1.39 -2.67 3.83
C HIS A 91 -0.33 -3.38 4.67
N GLY A 92 0.65 -2.64 5.17
CA GLY A 92 1.70 -3.21 5.99
C GLY A 92 2.76 -2.17 6.31
N ASN A 93 3.76 -2.61 7.05
CA ASN A 93 4.81 -1.74 7.58
C ASN A 93 6.18 -2.04 6.96
N THR A 94 6.24 -2.98 6.02
CA THR A 94 7.49 -3.48 5.48
C THR A 94 7.27 -4.00 4.07
N GLN A 95 8.36 -4.07 3.31
CA GLN A 95 8.46 -4.89 2.12
C GLN A 95 9.56 -5.93 2.32
N ALA A 96 9.59 -6.97 1.49
CA ALA A 96 10.69 -7.91 1.50
C ALA A 96 12.02 -7.24 1.07
N LEU A 97 13.10 -7.57 1.77
CA LEU A 97 14.41 -6.95 1.59
C LEU A 97 15.22 -7.53 0.43
N THR A 98 14.88 -8.74 0.00
CA THR A 98 15.61 -9.47 -1.04
C THR A 98 14.75 -9.67 -2.28
N SER A 99 15.36 -9.77 -3.45
CA SER A 99 14.64 -10.07 -4.69
C SER A 99 13.82 -11.36 -4.55
N ARG A 100 14.42 -12.43 -4.01
CA ARG A 100 13.70 -13.69 -3.74
C ARG A 100 12.48 -13.47 -2.86
N GLY A 101 12.64 -12.74 -1.75
CA GLY A 101 11.54 -12.43 -0.85
C GLY A 101 10.43 -11.60 -1.50
N GLN A 102 10.77 -10.68 -2.40
CA GLN A 102 9.80 -9.87 -3.14
C GLN A 102 8.93 -10.75 -4.07
N TYR A 103 9.55 -11.67 -4.82
CA TYR A 103 8.82 -12.63 -5.66
C TYR A 103 7.93 -13.56 -4.83
N GLU A 104 8.44 -14.10 -3.72
CA GLU A 104 7.66 -14.98 -2.85
C GLU A 104 6.48 -14.24 -2.20
N LEU A 105 6.70 -13.01 -1.71
CA LEU A 105 5.64 -12.16 -1.15
C LEU A 105 4.54 -11.86 -2.18
N CYS A 106 4.92 -11.41 -3.38
CA CYS A 106 3.96 -11.16 -4.46
C CYS A 106 3.19 -12.42 -4.84
N GLY A 107 3.87 -13.56 -4.90
CA GLY A 107 3.24 -14.86 -5.16
C GLY A 107 2.12 -15.15 -4.16
N HIS A 108 2.42 -15.08 -2.85
CA HIS A 108 1.42 -15.30 -1.81
C HIS A 108 0.25 -14.32 -1.87
N ILE A 109 0.51 -13.03 -2.09
CA ILE A 109 -0.54 -12.02 -2.22
C ILE A 109 -1.47 -12.33 -3.40
N LEU A 110 -0.90 -12.67 -4.57
CA LEU A 110 -1.66 -13.00 -5.75
C LEU A 110 -2.42 -14.31 -5.59
N ASP A 111 -1.85 -15.34 -4.95
CA ASP A 111 -2.54 -16.60 -4.63
C ASP A 111 -3.79 -16.34 -3.78
N ILE A 112 -3.65 -15.52 -2.73
CA ILE A 112 -4.77 -15.15 -1.85
C ILE A 112 -5.83 -14.38 -2.63
N ALA A 113 -5.44 -13.34 -3.36
CA ALA A 113 -6.38 -12.49 -4.09
C ALA A 113 -7.12 -13.28 -5.20
N GLU A 114 -6.40 -14.10 -5.97
CA GLU A 114 -6.97 -14.95 -7.02
C GLU A 114 -7.96 -15.98 -6.44
N SER A 115 -7.65 -16.55 -5.26
CA SER A 115 -8.57 -17.49 -4.59
C SER A 115 -9.90 -16.85 -4.18
N LEU A 116 -9.95 -15.52 -4.07
CA LEU A 116 -11.15 -14.72 -3.79
C LEU A 116 -11.81 -14.17 -5.07
N GLY A 117 -11.38 -14.62 -6.25
CA GLY A 117 -11.94 -14.22 -7.54
C GLY A 117 -11.41 -12.89 -8.08
N CYS A 118 -10.33 -12.33 -7.51
CA CYS A 118 -9.73 -11.09 -7.99
C CYS A 118 -9.21 -11.24 -9.43
N ARG A 119 -9.53 -10.29 -10.31
CA ARG A 119 -9.01 -10.24 -11.69
C ARG A 119 -8.36 -8.91 -12.06
N LEU A 120 -8.36 -7.94 -11.15
CA LEU A 120 -7.73 -6.63 -11.33
C LEU A 120 -6.85 -6.30 -10.12
N VAL A 121 -5.58 -5.98 -10.38
CA VAL A 121 -4.60 -5.54 -9.39
C VAL A 121 -4.23 -4.08 -9.67
N ILE A 122 -4.35 -3.22 -8.67
CA ILE A 122 -3.92 -1.84 -8.70
C ILE A 122 -2.81 -1.64 -7.69
N THR A 123 -1.65 -1.17 -8.12
CA THR A 123 -0.55 -0.80 -7.22
C THR A 123 -0.40 0.71 -7.15
N LEU A 124 -0.07 1.22 -5.97
CA LEU A 124 0.09 2.64 -5.71
C LEU A 124 1.54 2.94 -5.36
N GLY A 125 2.00 4.16 -5.60
CA GLY A 125 3.35 4.55 -5.23
C GLY A 125 3.63 6.04 -5.30
N GLY A 126 4.75 6.43 -4.72
CA GLY A 126 5.33 7.75 -4.93
C GLY A 126 6.37 7.72 -6.05
N TYR A 127 6.45 8.79 -6.83
CA TYR A 127 7.48 9.00 -7.84
C TYR A 127 8.26 10.29 -7.53
N ARG A 128 9.59 10.24 -7.58
CA ARG A 128 10.44 11.40 -7.34
C ARG A 128 11.05 11.88 -8.67
N PRO A 129 10.54 12.97 -9.28
CA PRO A 129 10.91 13.36 -10.64
C PRO A 129 12.26 14.11 -10.74
N GLY A 130 13.02 14.25 -9.65
CA GLY A 130 14.30 15.00 -9.63
C GLY A 130 14.16 16.52 -9.78
N ARG A 131 12.93 17.04 -9.85
CA ARG A 131 12.58 18.47 -9.87
C ARG A 131 11.71 18.84 -8.67
N VAL A 132 11.55 20.15 -8.44
CA VAL A 132 10.58 20.65 -7.46
C VAL A 132 9.17 20.25 -7.89
N VAL A 133 8.41 19.67 -6.95
CA VAL A 133 7.00 19.30 -7.12
C VAL A 133 6.15 20.39 -6.47
N THR A 134 5.41 21.14 -7.28
CA THR A 134 4.47 22.18 -6.82
C THR A 134 3.03 21.67 -6.76
N LYS A 135 2.68 20.74 -7.66
CA LYS A 135 1.45 19.97 -7.66
C LYS A 135 1.78 18.56 -8.14
N PRO A 136 1.35 17.49 -7.44
CA PRO A 136 1.62 16.13 -7.86
C PRO A 136 1.02 15.82 -9.24
N LYS A 137 1.85 15.40 -10.20
CA LYS A 137 1.35 14.71 -11.40
C LYS A 137 1.16 13.22 -11.14
N LEU A 138 0.31 12.59 -11.97
CA LEU A 138 0.13 11.15 -11.97
C LEU A 138 0.88 10.51 -13.13
N TYR A 139 1.51 9.38 -12.85
CA TYR A 139 2.14 8.50 -13.83
C TYR A 139 1.54 7.10 -13.74
N PHE A 140 1.60 6.34 -14.83
CA PHE A 140 1.09 4.98 -14.83
C PHE A 140 1.95 3.98 -15.61
N ALA A 141 1.79 2.71 -15.24
CA ALA A 141 2.14 1.56 -16.07
C ALA A 141 0.95 0.58 -16.06
N ALA A 142 0.63 -0.02 -17.21
CA ALA A 142 -0.56 -0.86 -17.36
C ALA A 142 -0.21 -2.22 -17.99
N SER A 143 -0.93 -3.27 -17.61
CA SER A 143 -0.78 -4.62 -18.16
C SER A 143 -1.25 -4.72 -19.61
N ASP A 144 -2.24 -3.91 -19.98
CA ASP A 144 -2.98 -3.95 -21.23
C ASP A 144 -3.46 -2.56 -21.65
N HIS A 145 -4.00 -2.48 -22.87
CA HIS A 145 -4.47 -1.24 -23.47
C HIS A 145 -5.69 -0.65 -22.75
N GLU A 146 -6.58 -1.48 -22.22
CA GLU A 146 -7.79 -1.02 -21.53
C GLU A 146 -7.42 -0.25 -20.26
N MET A 147 -6.54 -0.82 -19.43
CA MET A 147 -6.04 -0.16 -18.21
C MET A 147 -5.20 1.09 -18.54
N ALA A 148 -4.49 1.09 -19.67
CA ALA A 148 -3.79 2.29 -20.13
C ALA A 148 -4.76 3.44 -20.49
N GLU A 149 -5.89 3.14 -21.13
CA GLU A 149 -6.92 4.16 -21.43
C GLU A 149 -7.62 4.65 -20.16
N VAL A 150 -7.89 3.75 -19.20
CA VAL A 150 -8.41 4.14 -17.87
C VAL A 150 -7.47 5.15 -17.22
N ALA A 151 -6.16 4.88 -17.20
CA ALA A 151 -5.17 5.79 -16.61
C ALA A 151 -5.10 7.14 -17.34
N ARG A 152 -5.13 7.14 -18.68
CA ARG A 152 -5.15 8.38 -19.47
C ARG A 152 -6.38 9.23 -19.20
N SER A 153 -7.55 8.62 -18.99
CA SER A 153 -8.79 9.35 -18.63
C SER A 153 -8.73 10.07 -17.27
N LEU A 154 -7.76 9.68 -16.42
CA LEU A 154 -7.46 10.35 -15.16
C LEU A 154 -6.44 11.50 -15.32
N GLY A 155 -5.87 11.68 -16.52
CA GLY A 155 -4.79 12.63 -16.77
C GLY A 155 -3.40 12.10 -16.37
N ALA A 156 -3.25 10.78 -16.17
CA ALA A 156 -1.95 10.19 -15.88
C ALA A 156 -1.09 10.04 -17.14
N GLU A 157 0.21 10.29 -17.01
CA GLU A 157 1.21 10.17 -18.07
C GLU A 157 1.87 8.77 -18.04
N PRO A 158 2.17 8.13 -19.19
CA PRO A 158 2.84 6.83 -19.19
C PRO A 158 4.26 6.94 -18.62
N LEU A 159 4.61 6.04 -17.71
CA LEU A 159 5.95 5.98 -17.13
C LEU A 159 6.93 5.30 -18.10
N GLN A 160 8.08 5.94 -18.36
CA GLN A 160 9.12 5.44 -19.28
C GLN A 160 10.32 4.81 -18.58
N ILE A 161 10.19 4.47 -17.29
CA ILE A 161 11.24 3.87 -16.48
C ILE A 161 10.72 2.63 -15.75
N SER A 162 11.64 1.81 -15.23
CA SER A 162 11.30 0.64 -14.42
C SER A 162 10.71 1.04 -13.07
N ILE A 163 9.72 0.27 -12.61
CA ILE A 163 9.13 0.37 -11.27
C ILE A 163 9.73 -0.75 -10.42
N PHE A 164 10.40 -0.38 -9.33
CA PHE A 164 11.07 -1.33 -8.44
C PHE A 164 10.20 -1.69 -7.23
N GLY A 165 10.48 -2.84 -6.63
CA GLY A 165 9.77 -3.34 -5.45
C GLY A 165 8.38 -3.89 -5.78
N ILE A 166 7.56 -4.03 -4.74
CA ILE A 166 6.26 -4.70 -4.84
C ILE A 166 5.33 -4.02 -5.86
N ALA A 167 5.32 -2.68 -5.95
CA ALA A 167 4.41 -1.94 -6.83
C ALA A 167 4.59 -2.30 -8.31
N GLY A 168 5.85 -2.49 -8.75
CA GLY A 168 6.16 -2.92 -10.12
C GLY A 168 6.06 -4.43 -10.31
N LEU A 169 6.52 -5.20 -9.31
CA LEU A 169 6.56 -6.65 -9.42
C LEU A 169 5.16 -7.27 -9.43
N LEU A 170 4.25 -6.75 -8.60
CA LEU A 170 2.90 -7.28 -8.48
C LEU A 170 2.09 -7.13 -9.78
N ILE A 171 2.24 -6.00 -10.50
CA ILE A 171 1.60 -5.81 -11.82
C ILE A 171 2.21 -6.72 -12.90
N GLY A 172 3.52 -6.95 -12.84
CA GLY A 172 4.21 -7.81 -13.79
C GLY A 172 3.78 -9.27 -13.62
N LEU A 173 3.73 -9.73 -12.38
CA LEU A 173 3.32 -11.10 -12.03
C LEU A 173 1.82 -11.31 -12.19
N SER A 174 0.96 -10.31 -11.91
CA SER A 174 -0.48 -10.43 -12.13
C SER A 174 -0.79 -10.64 -13.62
N LYS A 175 -0.09 -9.95 -14.51
CA LYS A 175 -0.19 -10.15 -15.97
C LYS A 175 0.17 -11.58 -16.39
N LEU A 176 1.23 -12.16 -15.81
CA LEU A 176 1.61 -13.56 -16.11
C LEU A 176 0.54 -14.58 -15.66
N ARG A 177 -0.33 -14.20 -14.70
CA ARG A 177 -1.47 -15.00 -14.24
C ARG A 177 -2.77 -14.69 -14.98
N GLY A 178 -2.72 -13.89 -16.06
CA GLY A 178 -3.92 -13.49 -16.80
C GLY A 178 -4.82 -12.51 -16.05
N MET A 179 -4.32 -11.85 -15.00
CA MET A 179 -5.02 -10.75 -14.32
C MET A 179 -4.65 -9.42 -14.99
N ARG A 180 -5.56 -8.44 -14.91
CA ARG A 180 -5.28 -7.05 -15.29
C ARG A 180 -4.50 -6.35 -14.18
N GLY A 181 -3.66 -5.40 -14.55
CA GLY A 181 -2.72 -4.70 -13.69
C GLY A 181 -2.64 -3.21 -14.06
N LEU A 182 -2.73 -2.34 -13.06
CA LEU A 182 -2.53 -0.91 -13.21
C LEU A 182 -1.66 -0.40 -12.06
N CYS A 183 -0.50 0.18 -12.36
CA CYS A 183 0.28 0.93 -11.38
C CYS A 183 -0.01 2.42 -11.55
N LEU A 184 -0.33 3.11 -10.46
CA LEU A 184 -0.46 4.56 -10.40
C LEU A 184 0.57 5.14 -9.44
N LEU A 185 1.36 6.09 -9.92
CA LEU A 185 2.37 6.79 -9.13
C LEU A 185 2.04 8.28 -9.07
N ALA A 186 2.06 8.87 -7.88
CA ALA A 186 1.95 10.32 -7.71
C ALA A 186 3.32 10.93 -7.44
N GLU A 187 3.60 12.08 -8.06
CA GLU A 187 4.82 12.84 -7.75
C GLU A 187 4.87 13.25 -6.30
N THR A 188 6.02 13.11 -5.68
CA THR A 188 6.25 13.51 -4.29
C THR A 188 7.68 14.03 -4.11
N PRO A 189 7.91 15.00 -3.21
CA PRO A 189 9.26 15.35 -2.75
C PRO A 189 10.01 14.16 -2.15
N GLY A 190 9.27 13.17 -1.60
CA GLY A 190 9.81 11.91 -1.09
C GLY A 190 10.63 12.02 0.20
N THR A 191 10.73 13.20 0.81
CA THR A 191 11.50 13.45 2.04
C THR A 191 10.67 13.28 3.32
N TYR A 192 9.34 13.28 3.21
CA TYR A 192 8.40 13.14 4.31
C TYR A 192 7.12 12.44 3.83
N PRO A 193 6.27 11.94 4.74
CA PRO A 193 4.96 11.39 4.41
C PRO A 193 4.10 12.43 3.66
N ASP A 194 3.73 12.14 2.42
CA ASP A 194 3.15 13.12 1.49
C ASP A 194 1.64 12.90 1.32
N ARG A 195 0.87 13.69 2.07
CA ARG A 195 -0.59 13.69 2.04
C ARG A 195 -1.15 14.13 0.70
N GLU A 196 -0.53 15.12 0.05
CA GLU A 196 -1.07 15.70 -1.17
C GLU A 196 -0.96 14.70 -2.32
N ALA A 197 0.20 14.05 -2.45
CA ALA A 197 0.37 12.94 -3.39
C ALA A 197 -0.61 11.80 -3.11
N ALA A 198 -0.83 11.42 -1.83
CA ALA A 198 -1.78 10.38 -1.47
C ALA A 198 -3.22 10.75 -1.83
N SER A 199 -3.58 12.03 -1.65
CA SER A 199 -4.89 12.57 -2.01
C SER A 199 -5.14 12.50 -3.52
N GLU A 200 -4.12 12.78 -4.34
CA GLU A 200 -4.25 12.65 -5.81
C GLU A 200 -4.45 11.19 -6.25
N LEU A 201 -3.76 10.22 -5.62
CA LEU A 201 -4.04 8.80 -5.87
C LEU A 201 -5.44 8.39 -5.44
N LEU A 202 -5.90 8.86 -4.27
CA LEU A 202 -7.26 8.58 -3.79
C LEU A 202 -8.33 9.16 -4.74
N ARG A 203 -8.14 10.39 -5.25
CA ARG A 203 -9.03 10.97 -6.28
C ARG A 203 -9.10 10.08 -7.52
N ALA A 204 -7.96 9.56 -7.97
CA ALA A 204 -7.90 8.66 -9.12
C ALA A 204 -8.62 7.33 -8.83
N LEU A 205 -8.37 6.71 -7.68
CA LEU A 205 -9.01 5.46 -7.27
C LEU A 205 -10.52 5.61 -7.12
N SER A 206 -11.01 6.68 -6.46
CA SER A 206 -12.44 6.92 -6.31
C SER A 206 -13.15 7.04 -7.66
N ARG A 207 -12.50 7.59 -8.68
CA ARG A 207 -13.04 7.64 -10.05
C ARG A 207 -13.07 6.26 -10.71
N ILE A 208 -12.00 5.47 -10.62
CA ILE A 208 -11.93 4.12 -11.21
C ILE A 208 -12.95 3.18 -10.57
N LEU A 209 -13.02 3.21 -9.23
CA LEU A 209 -13.74 2.23 -8.42
C LEU A 209 -15.14 2.72 -8.00
N ARG A 210 -15.50 3.95 -8.39
CA ARG A 210 -16.76 4.63 -8.06
C ARG A 210 -17.02 4.78 -6.55
N LEU A 211 -15.95 4.82 -5.76
CA LEU A 211 -16.02 4.91 -4.30
C LEU A 211 -16.54 6.28 -3.84
N LYS A 212 -17.54 6.27 -2.96
CA LYS A 212 -18.09 7.48 -2.33
C LYS A 212 -17.37 7.79 -1.01
N VAL A 213 -16.11 8.20 -1.11
CA VAL A 213 -15.29 8.60 0.05
C VAL A 213 -15.06 10.11 0.07
N ASP A 214 -15.29 10.75 1.22
CA ASP A 214 -14.93 12.15 1.43
C ASP A 214 -13.43 12.29 1.72
N LEU A 215 -12.69 12.78 0.72
CA LEU A 215 -11.25 12.96 0.78
C LEU A 215 -10.81 14.14 1.66
N GLY A 216 -11.74 15.03 2.06
CA GLY A 216 -11.45 16.11 3.00
C GLY A 216 -10.99 15.59 4.38
N GLU A 217 -11.37 14.35 4.69
CA GLU A 217 -11.08 13.70 5.96
C GLU A 217 -9.75 12.91 5.99
N ILE A 218 -8.91 13.02 4.95
CA ILE A 218 -7.58 12.39 4.95
C ILE A 218 -6.70 12.91 6.11
N GLY A 219 -7.05 14.06 6.70
CA GLY A 219 -6.50 14.53 7.97
C GLY A 219 -4.98 14.73 7.93
N ASP A 220 -4.33 14.52 9.06
CA ASP A 220 -2.87 14.39 9.14
C ASP A 220 -2.49 12.91 8.89
N PRO A 221 -1.57 12.58 7.95
CA PRO A 221 -1.08 11.22 7.75
C PRO A 221 -0.66 10.52 9.04
N LYS A 222 -0.11 11.27 10.02
CA LYS A 222 0.26 10.73 11.33
C LYS A 222 -0.91 10.05 12.05
N SER A 223 -2.10 10.65 11.94
CA SER A 223 -3.32 10.14 12.58
C SER A 223 -3.85 8.87 11.91
N LEU A 224 -3.59 8.68 10.61
CA LEU A 224 -3.98 7.45 9.91
C LEU A 224 -3.03 6.30 10.25
N ILE A 225 -1.73 6.61 10.31
CA ILE A 225 -0.67 5.66 10.65
C ILE A 225 -0.78 5.21 12.12
N SER A 226 -1.18 6.11 13.03
CA SER A 226 -1.40 5.79 14.44
C SER A 226 -2.76 5.13 14.73
N VAL A 227 -3.77 5.29 13.87
CA VAL A 227 -5.05 4.56 14.03
C VAL A 227 -4.94 3.11 13.57
N LEU A 228 -4.06 2.82 12.62
CA LEU A 228 -3.64 1.46 12.29
C LEU A 228 -2.43 1.02 13.14
N ALA A 229 -2.19 1.72 14.28
CA ALA A 229 -1.07 1.50 15.17
C ALA A 229 -0.95 0.01 15.45
N PRO A 230 0.13 -0.52 14.91
CA PRO A 230 1.38 -0.19 15.55
C PRO A 230 2.51 0.04 14.54
N PHE A 231 2.48 1.17 13.83
CA PHE A 231 3.42 1.45 12.73
C PHE A 231 3.91 2.91 12.68
N ASP A 232 4.18 3.54 13.83
CA ASP A 232 4.96 4.79 13.85
C ASP A 232 6.46 4.46 13.82
N PHE A 233 7.13 4.84 12.73
CA PHE A 233 8.53 4.54 12.43
C PHE A 233 9.53 5.56 12.97
N GLY A 234 9.19 6.34 14.00
CA GLY A 234 10.09 7.39 14.49
C GLY A 234 10.41 8.48 13.44
N ALA A 235 9.76 8.45 12.27
CA ALA A 235 9.78 9.53 11.29
C ALA A 235 9.07 10.78 11.82
N LEU A 236 8.27 10.62 12.89
CA LEU A 236 7.44 11.67 13.48
C LEU A 236 8.07 12.31 14.73
N THR A 237 9.15 11.73 15.27
CA THR A 237 9.86 12.26 16.44
C THR A 237 11.11 13.05 16.05
N LYS A 238 10.90 14.26 15.52
CA LYS A 238 11.90 15.35 15.61
C LYS A 238 11.35 16.52 16.42
N LYS A 239 11.44 16.36 17.74
CA LYS A 239 11.95 17.34 18.71
C LYS A 239 12.06 16.62 20.06
N ARG A 240 13.20 15.96 20.30
CA ARG A 240 13.68 15.80 21.67
C ARG A 240 14.61 16.97 21.91
N GLU A 241 14.19 17.91 22.75
CA GLU A 241 15.18 18.68 23.51
C GLU A 241 16.06 17.67 24.23
N GLU A 242 17.37 17.83 24.08
CA GLU A 242 18.38 17.03 24.78
C GLU A 242 18.30 17.33 26.29
N THR A 243 17.42 16.66 27.00
CA THR A 243 17.61 16.45 28.44
C THR A 243 18.32 15.13 28.63
N ARG A 244 19.64 15.22 28.84
CA ARG A 244 20.45 14.08 29.30
C ARG A 244 19.83 13.55 30.61
N PRO A 245 19.47 12.26 30.70
CA PRO A 245 19.02 11.69 31.96
C PRO A 245 20.18 11.67 32.96
N LEU A 246 19.89 12.16 34.17
CA LEU A 246 20.83 12.48 35.24
C LEU A 246 21.33 11.26 36.05
N TRP A 247 21.46 10.08 35.44
CA TRP A 247 21.87 8.86 36.16
C TRP A 247 23.03 8.07 35.53
N PHE A 248 23.93 8.73 34.81
CA PHE A 248 25.30 8.23 34.69
C PHE A 248 26.20 8.94 35.71
N VAL A 249 26.25 8.40 36.94
CA VAL A 249 27.40 8.42 37.86
C VAL A 249 27.46 7.07 38.55
#